data_AF-A0A8C1PNC7-F1
#
_entry.id   AF-A0A8C1PNC7-F1
#
_cell.length_a   1.000
_cell.length_b   1.000
_cell.length_c   1.000
_cell.angle_alpha   90.00
_cell.angle_beta   90.00
_cell.angle_gamma   90.00
#
_symmetry.space_group_name_H-M   'P 1'
#
loop_
_entity.id
_entity.type
_entity.pdbx_description
1 polymer ?
#
loop_
_entity_poly.entity_id
_entity_poly.type
_entity_poly.pdbx_seq_one_letter_code
_entity_poly.pdbx_strand_id
1 'polypeptide(L)'
;MIFSKCRHQCLSAVSQLISAQVRELLGVSEPRWNQSIAEPLHDDRTVFLQMKSRTGQQADSLTHESLPSRLHKGVFCDEPLESLPTLLLRRLAT
;
A
#
# COMPACT_ATOMS: atom_id res chain seq x y z
N MET A 1 -15.98 25.97 -30.93
CA MET A 1 -15.67 25.62 -29.51
C MET A 1 -14.17 25.30 -29.34
N ILE A 2 -13.27 26.24 -29.63
CA ILE A 2 -11.80 26.01 -29.57
C ILE A 2 -11.19 26.71 -28.35
N PHE A 3 -11.72 27.88 -27.99
CA PHE A 3 -11.22 28.71 -26.89
C PHE A 3 -11.41 28.11 -25.50
N SER A 4 -12.44 27.29 -25.24
CA SER A 4 -12.61 26.61 -23.96
C SER A 4 -11.56 25.50 -23.75
N LYS A 5 -11.21 24.80 -24.83
CA LYS A 5 -10.23 23.70 -24.82
C LYS A 5 -8.81 24.23 -24.59
N CYS A 6 -8.44 25.35 -25.24
CA CYS A 6 -7.19 26.05 -24.96
C CYS A 6 -7.07 26.50 -23.50
N ARG A 7 -8.14 27.04 -22.91
CA ARG A 7 -8.12 27.53 -21.52
C ARG A 7 -7.88 26.39 -20.52
N HIS A 8 -8.56 25.26 -20.70
CA HIS A 8 -8.32 24.06 -19.89
C HIS A 8 -6.92 23.49 -20.09
N GLN A 9 -6.43 23.45 -21.34
CA GLN A 9 -5.10 22.94 -21.66
C GLN A 9 -4.00 23.79 -21.02
N CYS A 10 -4.09 25.12 -21.08
CA CYS A 10 -3.13 26.03 -20.47
C CYS A 10 -3.14 25.92 -18.94
N LEU A 11 -4.31 25.87 -18.31
CA LEU A 11 -4.42 25.72 -16.85
C LEU A 11 -3.84 24.38 -16.37
N SER A 12 -4.09 23.30 -17.11
CA SER A 12 -3.51 21.99 -16.81
C SER A 12 -1.98 22.00 -16.93
N ALA A 13 -1.43 22.65 -17.97
CA ALA A 13 0.01 22.75 -18.19
C ALA A 13 0.72 23.54 -17.08
N VAL A 14 0.15 24.66 -16.62
CA VAL A 14 0.74 25.48 -15.56
C VAL A 14 0.81 24.72 -14.23
N SER A 15 -0.27 24.00 -13.86
CA SER A 15 -0.29 23.18 -12.64
C SER A 15 0.77 22.08 -12.64
N GLN A 16 0.97 21.43 -13.79
CA GLN A 16 2.01 20.40 -13.95
C GLN A 16 3.43 20.99 -13.81
N LEU A 17 3.69 22.16 -14.37
CA LEU A 17 4.99 22.82 -14.27
C LEU A 17 5.34 23.23 -12.84
N ILE A 18 4.39 23.87 -12.14
CA ILE A 18 4.62 24.32 -10.75
C ILE A 18 4.83 23.12 -9.83
N SER A 19 4.01 22.07 -9.97
CA SER A 19 4.17 20.86 -9.15
C SER A 19 5.50 20.15 -9.39
N ALA A 20 5.97 20.10 -10.64
CA ALA A 20 7.28 19.53 -10.96
C ALA A 20 8.43 20.32 -10.31
N GLN A 21 8.40 21.65 -10.41
CA GLN A 21 9.40 22.53 -9.82
C GLN A 21 9.42 22.43 -8.29
N VAL A 22 8.25 22.41 -7.64
CA VAL A 22 8.14 22.25 -6.18
C VAL A 22 8.68 20.89 -5.73
N ARG A 23 8.41 19.82 -6.48
CA ARG A 23 8.95 18.49 -6.19
C ARG A 23 10.46 18.43 -6.31
N GLU A 24 11.02 19.02 -7.37
CA GLU A 24 12.46 19.11 -7.58
C GLU A 24 13.13 19.86 -6.42
N LEU A 25 12.58 20.99 -6.02
CA LEU A 25 13.10 21.80 -4.91
C LEU A 25 13.07 21.05 -3.57
N LEU A 26 12.03 20.27 -3.34
CA LEU A 26 11.85 19.50 -2.11
C LEU A 26 12.53 18.11 -2.16
N GLY A 27 13.08 17.70 -3.29
CA GLY A 27 13.63 16.35 -3.48
C GLY A 27 12.57 15.23 -3.37
N VAL A 28 11.30 15.55 -3.65
CA VAL A 28 10.18 14.61 -3.54
C VAL A 28 9.87 14.00 -4.90
N SER A 29 9.71 12.68 -4.97
CA SER A 29 9.34 11.98 -6.21
C SER A 29 7.92 12.33 -6.67
N GLU A 30 7.63 12.18 -7.97
CA GLU A 30 6.26 12.31 -8.50
C GLU A 30 5.28 11.40 -7.73
N PRO A 31 4.26 11.95 -7.07
CA PRO A 31 3.23 11.15 -6.44
C PRO A 31 2.43 10.41 -7.50
N ARG A 32 2.29 9.09 -7.35
CA ARG A 32 1.46 8.27 -8.23
C ARG A 32 -0.02 8.47 -7.84
N TRP A 33 -0.64 9.53 -8.32
CA TRP A 33 -2.06 9.85 -8.05
C TRP A 33 -3.05 8.78 -8.52
N ASN A 34 -2.61 7.84 -9.35
CA ASN A 34 -3.38 6.67 -9.75
C ASN A 34 -3.35 5.53 -8.72
N GLN A 35 -2.58 5.67 -7.63
CA GLN A 35 -2.54 4.73 -6.52
C GLN A 35 -3.32 5.32 -5.34
N SER A 36 -4.22 4.53 -4.78
CA SER A 36 -4.93 4.93 -3.57
C SER A 36 -3.93 5.12 -2.43
N ILE A 37 -4.14 6.15 -1.60
CA ILE A 37 -3.35 6.37 -0.37
C ILE A 37 -3.56 5.20 0.61
N ALA A 38 -4.71 4.54 0.53
CA ALA A 38 -5.01 3.34 1.30
C ALA A 38 -4.35 2.08 0.70
N GLU A 39 -3.87 2.12 -0.55
CA GLU A 39 -3.13 1.02 -1.15
C GLU A 39 -1.68 1.08 -0.63
N PRO A 40 -1.25 0.15 0.23
CA PRO A 40 0.11 0.18 0.74
C PRO A 40 1.08 0.00 -0.43
N LEU A 41 2.16 0.78 -0.44
CA LEU A 41 3.25 0.55 -1.38
C LEU A 41 3.73 -0.90 -1.16
N HIS A 42 3.67 -1.79 -2.15
CA HIS A 42 4.22 -3.15 -2.05
C HIS A 42 5.74 -3.13 -2.23
N ASP A 43 6.42 -2.49 -1.27
CA ASP A 43 7.87 -2.50 -1.14
C ASP A 43 8.28 -3.59 -0.14
N ASP A 44 9.48 -4.15 -0.27
CA ASP A 44 9.97 -5.21 0.62
C ASP A 44 9.90 -4.77 2.09
N ARG A 45 10.10 -3.47 2.32
CA ARG A 45 10.03 -2.86 3.64
C ARG A 45 8.62 -2.84 4.22
N THR A 46 7.59 -2.57 3.43
CA THR A 46 6.21 -2.55 3.93
C THR A 46 5.73 -3.95 4.25
N VAL A 47 6.09 -4.93 3.41
CA VAL A 47 5.84 -6.36 3.65
C VAL A 47 6.54 -6.81 4.93
N PHE A 48 7.80 -6.42 5.14
CA PHE A 48 8.52 -6.69 6.39
C PHE A 48 7.80 -6.13 7.61
N LEU A 49 7.39 -4.86 7.56
CA LEU A 49 6.69 -4.21 8.67
C LEU A 49 5.32 -4.84 8.93
N GLN A 50 4.61 -5.26 7.89
CA GLN A 50 3.34 -5.98 8.01
C GLN A 50 3.50 -7.36 8.66
N MET A 51 4.60 -8.06 8.38
CA MET A 51 4.90 -9.33 9.05
C MET A 51 5.39 -9.10 10.50
N LYS A 52 6.14 -8.02 10.75
CA LYS A 52 6.64 -7.63 12.09
C LYS A 52 5.58 -7.06 13.02
N SER A 53 4.48 -6.51 12.49
CA SER A 53 3.39 -5.95 13.30
C SER A 53 2.57 -7.02 14.03
N ARG A 54 2.66 -8.27 13.56
CA ARG A 54 2.04 -9.42 14.22
C ARG A 54 2.79 -9.76 15.50
N THR A 55 2.11 -10.37 16.45
CA THR A 55 2.72 -10.85 17.71
C THR A 55 3.13 -12.31 17.58
N GLY A 56 4.24 -12.68 18.25
CA GLY A 56 4.71 -14.06 18.37
C GLY A 56 6.12 -14.30 17.83
N GLN A 57 6.68 -15.47 18.14
CA GLN A 57 8.08 -15.80 17.88
C GLN A 57 8.50 -15.70 16.40
N GLN A 58 7.57 -15.93 15.48
CA GLN A 58 7.84 -15.79 14.05
C GLN A 58 8.05 -14.33 13.63
N ALA A 59 7.26 -13.39 14.17
CA ALA A 59 7.43 -11.97 13.95
C ALA A 59 8.69 -11.46 14.67
N ASP A 60 9.00 -11.98 15.86
CA ASP A 60 10.20 -11.59 16.60
C ASP A 60 11.49 -12.03 15.90
N SER A 61 11.50 -13.25 15.32
CA SER A 61 12.64 -13.81 14.59
C SER A 61 12.79 -13.31 13.14
N LEU A 62 11.82 -12.55 12.63
CA LEU A 62 11.85 -11.99 11.28
C LEU A 62 12.89 -10.88 11.19
N THR A 63 13.89 -11.09 10.33
CA THR A 63 14.94 -10.12 9.99
C THR A 63 14.77 -9.68 8.54
N HIS A 64 15.04 -8.41 8.24
CA HIS A 64 14.85 -7.83 6.91
C HIS A 64 15.57 -8.63 5.81
N GLU A 65 16.80 -9.08 6.05
CA GLU A 65 17.59 -9.88 5.10
C GLU A 65 17.00 -11.28 4.81
N SER A 66 16.19 -11.81 5.73
CA SER A 66 15.56 -13.14 5.58
C SER A 66 14.21 -13.10 4.84
N LEU A 67 13.68 -11.90 4.58
CA LEU A 67 12.38 -11.71 3.94
C LEU A 67 12.33 -12.24 2.50
N PRO A 68 13.32 -11.99 1.62
CA PRO A 68 13.29 -12.46 0.23
C PRO A 68 13.24 -13.98 0.15
N SER A 69 13.96 -14.67 1.04
CA SER A 69 14.00 -16.13 1.12
C SER A 69 12.69 -16.73 1.63
N ARG A 70 11.91 -15.96 2.41
CA ARG A 70 10.59 -16.37 2.94
C ARG A 70 9.46 -16.14 1.94
N LEU A 71 9.54 -15.09 1.13
CA LEU A 71 8.60 -14.82 0.04
C LEU A 71 8.62 -15.95 -1.02
N HIS A 72 9.80 -16.44 -1.38
CA HIS A 72 9.95 -17.56 -2.33
C HIS A 72 9.37 -18.89 -1.83
N LYS A 73 9.19 -19.03 -0.51
CA LYS A 73 8.61 -20.23 0.10
C LYS A 73 7.08 -20.18 0.20
N GLY A 74 6.43 -19.13 -0.32
CA GLY A 74 4.97 -19.00 -0.27
C GLY A 74 4.42 -18.98 1.16
N VAL A 75 5.23 -18.55 2.13
CA VAL A 75 4.80 -18.44 3.54
C VAL A 75 4.00 -17.15 3.67
N PHE A 76 2.78 -17.16 3.12
CA PHE A 76 1.72 -16.29 3.60
C PHE A 76 1.18 -16.98 4.85
N CYS A 77 1.42 -16.40 6.03
CA CYS A 77 0.79 -16.89 7.25
C CYS A 77 -0.71 -16.48 7.23
N ASP A 78 -1.50 -17.11 6.37
CA ASP A 78 -2.87 -17.50 6.69
C ASP A 78 -2.71 -19.01 6.97
N GLU A 79 -2.71 -19.47 8.22
CA GLU A 79 -3.92 -19.98 8.89
C GLU A 79 -3.50 -20.65 10.23
N PRO A 80 -4.33 -20.60 11.28
CA PRO A 80 -5.60 -21.34 11.31
C PRO A 80 -6.84 -20.51 11.67
N LEU A 81 -7.75 -20.37 10.71
CA LEU A 81 -9.21 -20.38 10.83
C LEU A 81 -9.67 -21.78 11.26
N GLU A 82 -9.09 -22.29 12.33
CA GLU A 82 -9.63 -23.39 13.14
C GLU A 82 -9.68 -22.91 14.60
N SER A 83 -10.22 -21.71 14.80
CA SER A 83 -10.57 -21.21 16.14
C SER A 83 -11.71 -20.18 16.15
N LEU A 84 -12.60 -20.19 15.15
CA LEU A 84 -13.90 -19.58 15.36
C LEU A 84 -14.71 -20.52 16.28
N PRO A 85 -15.01 -20.17 17.55
CA PRO A 85 -16.05 -20.87 18.24
C PRO A 85 -17.32 -20.72 17.41
N THR A 86 -17.96 -21.86 17.18
CA THR A 86 -19.22 -22.13 16.49
C THR A 86 -20.44 -21.40 17.08
N LEU A 87 -20.26 -20.21 17.68
CA LEU A 87 -21.27 -19.47 18.44
C LEU A 87 -21.81 -18.21 17.76
N LEU A 88 -21.34 -17.84 16.55
CA LEU A 88 -21.91 -16.72 15.78
C LEU A 88 -22.74 -17.13 14.55
N LEU A 89 -23.07 -18.41 14.39
CA LEU A 89 -24.02 -18.88 13.36
C LEU A 89 -25.47 -19.01 13.87
N ARG A 90 -25.76 -18.59 15.11
CA ARG A 90 -27.11 -18.60 15.70
C ARG A 90 -27.82 -17.24 15.78
N ARG A 91 -27.20 -16.16 15.30
CA ARG A 91 -27.78 -14.79 15.34
C ARG A 91 -28.18 -14.20 13.98
N LEU A 92 -27.99 -14.93 12.88
CA LEU A 92 -28.47 -14.53 11.54
C LEU A 92 -29.56 -15.45 10.98
N ALA A 93 -30.14 -16.31 11.84
CA ALA A 93 -31.28 -17.15 11.51
C ALA A 93 -32.45 -16.87 12.46
N THR A 94 -32.84 -15.60 12.56
CA THR A 94 -34.18 -15.19 13.01
C THR A 94 -34.57 -13.90 12.31
#